data_AF-A0A250X836-F1
#
_entry.id   AF-A0A250X836-F1
#
_cell.length_a   1.000
_cell.length_b   1.000
_cell.length_c   1.000
_cell.angle_alpha   90.00
_cell.angle_beta   90.00
_cell.angle_gamma   90.00
#
_symmetry.space_group_name_H-M   'P 1'
#
loop_
_entity.id
_entity.type
_entity.pdbx_description
1 polymer ?
#
loop_
_entity_poly.entity_id
_entity_poly.type
_entity_poly.pdbx_seq_one_letter_code
_entity_poly.pdbx_strand_id
1 'polypeptide(L)'
;MPRPDVIEHFKKEFIIEMQAKGKIPRVVTEASERHDHAYHLTNERIFPGPGGMETVLTNMLKETTKRIENAQKSKEGRPVLKDEERLARRKELRERLAQIETELSTERQARTEAEHMIASIRAGGLPGV
;
A
#
# COMPACT_ATOMS: atom_id res chain seq x y z
N MET A 1 44.00 14.32 4.95
CA MET A 1 44.29 12.91 4.59
C MET A 1 43.11 12.05 5.03
N PRO A 2 42.60 11.13 4.20
CA PRO A 2 41.52 10.23 4.60
C PRO A 2 41.97 9.34 5.76
N ARG A 3 41.04 9.03 6.67
CA ARG A 3 41.33 8.19 7.84
C ARG A 3 41.71 6.77 7.38
N PRO A 4 42.68 6.11 8.03
CA PRO A 4 43.16 4.79 7.62
C PRO A 4 42.05 3.74 7.52
N ASP A 5 41.05 3.79 8.40
CA ASP A 5 39.91 2.87 8.42
C ASP A 5 39.05 2.96 7.14
N VAL A 6 38.94 4.16 6.56
CA VAL A 6 38.20 4.40 5.33
C VAL A 6 38.92 3.76 4.14
N ILE A 7 40.26 3.84 4.12
CA ILE A 7 41.09 3.28 3.05
C ILE A 7 41.01 1.74 3.05
N GLU A 8 41.02 1.11 4.23
CA GLU A 8 40.89 -0.35 4.34
C GLU A 8 39.52 -0.84 3.87
N HIS A 9 38.46 -0.10 4.19
CA HIS A 9 37.11 -0.45 3.76
C HIS A 9 36.98 -0.42 2.24
N PHE A 10 37.50 0.64 1.58
CA PHE A 10 37.51 0.75 0.12
C PHE A 10 38.30 -0.37 -0.55
N LYS A 11 39.45 -0.78 0.02
CA LYS A 11 40.24 -1.90 -0.53
C LYS A 11 39.48 -3.22 -0.47
N LYS A 12 38.75 -3.48 0.62
CA LYS A 12 37.93 -4.69 0.77
C LYS A 12 36.81 -4.72 -0.26
N GLU A 13 36.05 -3.64 -0.38
CA GLU A 13 34.97 -3.48 -1.37
C GLU A 13 35.48 -3.71 -2.80
N PHE A 14 36.62 -3.09 -3.14
CA PHE A 14 37.24 -3.22 -4.46
C PHE A 14 37.66 -4.66 -4.79
N ILE A 15 38.24 -5.38 -3.83
CA ILE A 15 38.63 -6.78 -4.02
C ILE A 15 37.40 -7.67 -4.21
N ILE A 16 36.33 -7.44 -3.43
CA ILE A 16 35.06 -8.18 -3.57
C ILE A 16 34.47 -7.97 -4.96
N GLU A 17 34.43 -6.72 -5.45
CA GLU A 17 33.91 -6.40 -6.77
C GLU A 17 34.73 -7.07 -7.89
N MET A 18 36.06 -7.08 -7.76
CA MET A 18 36.95 -7.72 -8.72
C MET A 18 36.83 -9.25 -8.72
N GLN A 19 36.57 -9.86 -7.55
CA GLN A 19 36.24 -11.28 -7.45
C GLN A 19 34.88 -11.60 -8.08
N ALA A 20 33.86 -10.76 -7.86
CA ALA A 20 32.54 -10.92 -8.47
C ALA A 20 32.60 -10.83 -10.02
N LYS A 21 33.48 -9.98 -10.55
CA LYS A 21 33.75 -9.87 -12.00
C LYS A 21 34.69 -10.99 -12.53
N GLY A 22 35.14 -11.91 -11.69
CA GLY A 22 36.02 -13.02 -12.07
C GLY A 22 37.45 -12.61 -12.43
N LYS A 23 37.87 -11.38 -12.11
CA LYS A 23 39.23 -10.87 -12.41
C LYS A 23 40.27 -11.29 -11.38
N ILE A 24 39.83 -11.67 -10.18
CA ILE A 24 40.66 -12.19 -9.10
C ILE A 24 40.04 -13.50 -8.62
N PRO A 25 40.83 -14.57 -8.40
CA PRO A 25 40.33 -15.79 -7.81
C PRO A 25 39.70 -15.53 -6.44
N ARG A 26 38.54 -16.14 -6.19
CA ARG A 26 37.91 -16.06 -4.86
C ARG A 26 38.74 -16.87 -3.88
N VAL A 27 39.16 -16.24 -2.78
CA VAL A 27 39.85 -16.96 -1.71
C VAL A 27 38.80 -17.77 -0.97
N VAL A 28 38.76 -19.08 -1.25
CA VAL A 28 37.93 -20.01 -0.51
C VAL A 28 38.59 -20.20 0.85
N THR A 29 37.93 -19.71 1.89
CA THR A 29 38.34 -19.91 3.29
C THR A 29 37.47 -21.00 3.92
N GLU A 30 37.93 -21.65 4.99
CA GLU A 30 37.11 -22.64 5.70
C GLU A 30 35.72 -22.10 6.09
N ALA A 31 35.61 -20.81 6.40
CA ALA A 31 34.33 -20.17 6.69
C ALA A 31 33.41 -20.11 5.45
N SER A 32 33.98 -19.88 4.26
CA SER A 32 33.24 -19.93 3.00
C SER A 32 32.77 -21.34 2.68
N GLU A 33 33.61 -22.36 2.90
CA GLU A 33 33.24 -23.77 2.67
C GLU A 33 32.14 -24.22 3.61
N ARG A 34 32.21 -23.84 4.90
CA ARG A 34 31.14 -24.10 5.87
C ARG A 34 29.83 -23.42 5.49
N HIS A 35 29.90 -22.19 4.97
CA HIS A 35 28.72 -21.48 4.49
C HIS A 35 28.11 -22.18 3.28
N ASP A 36 28.91 -22.51 2.26
CA ASP A 36 28.42 -23.19 1.07
C ASP A 36 27.81 -24.56 1.42
N HIS A 37 28.43 -25.30 2.34
CA HIS A 37 27.87 -26.57 2.83
C HIS A 37 26.59 -26.39 3.66
N ALA A 38 26.45 -25.30 4.41
CA ALA A 38 25.23 -25.00 5.17
C ALA A 38 24.05 -24.62 4.26
N TYR A 39 24.32 -24.00 3.12
CA TYR A 39 23.30 -23.45 2.22
C TYR A 39 23.13 -24.21 0.89
N HIS A 40 23.92 -25.26 0.60
CA HIS A 40 23.89 -25.94 -0.72
C HIS A 40 22.52 -26.54 -1.10
N LEU A 41 21.63 -26.81 -0.13
CA LEU A 41 20.31 -27.41 -0.34
C LEU A 41 19.16 -26.47 0.06
N THR A 42 19.45 -25.21 0.44
CA THR A 42 18.38 -24.32 0.86
C THR A 42 17.46 -23.94 -0.28
N ASN A 43 17.94 -23.91 -1.52
CA ASN A 43 17.10 -23.61 -2.68
C ASN A 43 15.97 -24.64 -2.86
N GLU A 44 16.27 -25.94 -2.79
CA GLU A 44 15.26 -27.01 -2.92
C GLU A 44 14.31 -27.06 -1.71
N ARG A 45 14.81 -26.69 -0.53
CA ARG A 45 13.98 -26.60 0.69
C ARG A 45 13.03 -25.41 0.68
N ILE A 46 13.49 -24.25 0.23
CA ILE A 46 12.73 -22.99 0.25
C ILE A 46 11.74 -22.95 -0.93
N PHE A 47 12.14 -23.48 -2.09
CA PHE A 47 11.32 -23.52 -3.29
C PHE A 47 11.11 -24.98 -3.73
N PRO A 48 10.23 -25.72 -3.04
CA PRO A 48 9.95 -27.10 -3.38
C PRO A 48 9.22 -27.19 -4.72
N GLY A 49 9.67 -28.08 -5.61
CA GLY A 49 8.99 -28.41 -6.87
C GLY A 49 9.91 -28.41 -8.10
N PRO A 50 9.42 -28.91 -9.25
CA PRO A 50 10.23 -29.22 -10.43
C PRO A 50 10.86 -27.99 -11.13
N GLY A 51 10.51 -26.77 -10.73
CA GLY A 51 11.09 -25.54 -11.27
C GLY A 51 11.65 -24.58 -10.21
N GLY A 52 11.69 -25.01 -8.94
CA GLY A 52 12.32 -24.29 -7.84
C GLY A 52 11.97 -22.80 -7.77
N MET A 53 13.01 -21.97 -7.56
CA MET A 53 12.89 -20.52 -7.46
C MET A 53 12.41 -19.88 -8.76
N GLU A 54 12.79 -20.44 -9.92
CA GLU A 54 12.54 -19.85 -11.23
C GLU A 54 11.05 -19.85 -11.59
N THR A 55 10.32 -20.93 -11.26
CA THR A 55 8.86 -20.96 -11.43
C THR A 55 8.14 -19.97 -10.52
N VAL A 56 8.61 -19.78 -9.29
CA VAL A 56 8.03 -18.79 -8.37
C VAL A 56 8.23 -17.37 -8.91
N LEU A 57 9.45 -17.04 -9.32
CA LEU A 57 9.77 -15.73 -9.89
C LEU A 57 8.99 -15.46 -11.18
N THR A 58 8.90 -16.43 -12.08
CA THR A 58 8.12 -16.29 -13.31
C THR A 58 6.62 -16.14 -13.05
N ASN A 59 6.07 -16.82 -12.05
CA ASN A 59 4.68 -16.63 -11.62
C ASN A 59 4.44 -15.23 -11.05
N MET A 60 5.36 -14.73 -10.20
CA MET A 60 5.28 -13.37 -9.67
C MET A 60 5.34 -12.33 -10.80
N LEU A 61 6.25 -12.50 -11.76
CA LEU A 61 6.34 -11.61 -12.92
C LEU A 61 5.03 -11.63 -13.74
N LYS A 62 4.47 -12.81 -14.04
CA LYS A 62 3.18 -12.92 -14.74
C LYS A 62 2.02 -12.28 -13.99
N GLU A 63 2.01 -12.36 -12.67
CA GLU A 63 0.96 -11.75 -11.87
C GLU A 63 1.10 -10.22 -11.83
N THR A 64 2.33 -9.71 -11.69
CA THR A 64 2.59 -8.27 -11.73
C THR A 64 2.27 -7.66 -13.10
N THR A 65 2.62 -8.31 -14.21
CA THR A 65 2.28 -7.83 -15.55
C THR A 65 0.76 -7.74 -15.75
N LYS A 66 0.01 -8.77 -15.33
CA LYS A 66 -1.46 -8.73 -15.34
C LYS A 66 -2.04 -7.58 -14.50
N ARG A 67 -1.48 -7.33 -13.32
CA ARG A 67 -1.91 -6.20 -12.47
C ARG A 67 -1.65 -4.85 -13.14
N ILE A 68 -0.50 -4.70 -13.81
CA ILE A 68 -0.15 -3.47 -14.56
C ILE A 68 -1.11 -3.28 -15.74
N GLU A 69 -1.35 -4.32 -16.54
CA GLU A 69 -2.30 -4.26 -17.66
C GLU A 69 -3.71 -3.89 -17.20
N ASN A 70 -4.19 -4.50 -16.11
CA ASN A 70 -5.49 -4.16 -15.53
C ASN A 70 -5.55 -2.71 -15.03
N ALA A 71 -4.47 -2.23 -14.41
CA ALA A 71 -4.39 -0.83 -13.98
C ALA A 71 -4.38 0.13 -15.17
N GLN A 72 -3.70 -0.19 -16.26
CA GLN A 72 -3.69 0.59 -17.50
C GLN A 72 -5.06 0.62 -18.16
N LYS A 73 -5.73 -0.52 -18.32
CA LYS A 73 -7.13 -0.59 -18.82
C LYS A 73 -8.09 0.23 -17.95
N SER A 74 -7.91 0.20 -16.63
CA SER A 74 -8.72 1.02 -15.69
C SER A 74 -8.44 2.53 -15.75
N LYS A 75 -7.31 2.93 -16.35
CA LYS A 75 -6.96 4.33 -16.62
C LYS A 75 -7.50 4.78 -17.96
N GLU A 76 -7.46 3.93 -18.99
CA GLU A 76 -8.05 4.21 -20.31
C GLU A 76 -9.57 4.38 -20.24
N GLY A 77 -10.25 3.66 -19.32
CA GLY A 77 -11.69 3.77 -19.12
C GLY A 77 -12.15 4.89 -18.16
N ARG A 78 -11.24 5.62 -17.52
CA ARG A 78 -11.61 6.77 -16.69
C ARG A 78 -11.58 8.03 -17.56
N PRO A 79 -12.72 8.68 -17.83
CA PRO A 79 -12.67 10.01 -18.42
C PRO A 79 -11.88 10.89 -17.46
N VAL A 80 -10.71 11.34 -17.91
CA VAL A 80 -9.98 12.41 -17.23
C VAL A 80 -10.85 13.64 -17.39
N LEU A 81 -11.79 13.81 -16.45
CA LEU A 81 -12.63 15.00 -16.38
C LEU A 81 -11.68 16.18 -16.42
N LYS A 82 -11.90 17.09 -17.37
CA LYS A 82 -11.12 18.33 -17.48
C LYS A 82 -11.21 19.04 -16.12
N ASP A 83 -10.16 19.74 -15.71
CA ASP A 83 -10.11 20.33 -14.36
C ASP A 83 -11.34 21.23 -14.05
N GLU A 84 -11.94 21.83 -15.09
CA GLU A 84 -13.20 22.57 -15.03
C GLU A 84 -14.40 21.70 -14.62
N GLU A 85 -14.56 20.50 -15.18
CA GLU A 85 -15.64 19.57 -14.85
C GLU A 85 -15.48 19.01 -13.43
N ARG A 86 -14.23 18.83 -12.99
CA ARG A 86 -13.91 18.42 -11.61
C ARG A 86 -14.28 19.51 -10.60
N LEU A 87 -14.01 20.77 -10.94
CA LEU A 87 -14.38 21.92 -10.13
C LEU A 87 -15.90 22.08 -10.06
N ALA A 88 -16.60 21.96 -11.19
CA ALA A 88 -18.05 22.02 -11.25
C ALA A 88 -18.71 20.93 -10.38
N ARG A 89 -18.27 19.68 -10.51
CA ARG A 89 -18.76 18.57 -9.66
C ARG A 89 -18.46 18.78 -8.18
N ARG A 90 -17.28 19.32 -7.85
CA ARG A 90 -16.95 19.66 -6.45
C ARG A 90 -17.87 20.72 -5.87
N LYS A 91 -18.23 21.73 -6.68
CA LYS A 91 -19.17 22.77 -6.27
C LYS A 91 -20.57 22.20 -6.04
N GLU A 92 -21.07 21.39 -6.98
CA GLU A 92 -22.36 20.71 -6.87
C GLU A 92 -22.43 19.81 -5.62
N LEU A 93 -21.37 19.04 -5.35
CA LEU A 93 -21.31 18.19 -4.15
C LEU A 93 -21.31 19.01 -2.85
N ARG A 94 -20.65 20.17 -2.83
CA ARG A 94 -20.67 21.06 -1.66
C ARG A 94 -22.04 21.66 -1.43
N GLU A 95 -22.72 22.08 -2.49
CA GLU A 95 -24.09 22.61 -2.39
C GLU A 95 -25.07 21.55 -1.88
N ARG A 96 -24.96 20.30 -2.37
CA ARG A 96 -25.75 19.19 -1.84
C ARG A 96 -25.45 18.88 -0.37
N LEU A 97 -24.18 18.92 0.03
CA LEU A 97 -23.83 18.72 1.43
C LEU A 97 -24.42 19.80 2.33
N ALA A 98 -24.36 21.06 1.91
CA ALA A 98 -24.96 22.16 2.66
C ALA A 98 -26.49 22.00 2.78
N GLN A 99 -27.17 21.56 1.72
CA GLN A 99 -28.61 21.25 1.77
C GLN A 99 -28.92 20.15 2.78
N ILE A 100 -28.21 19.02 2.72
CA ILE A 100 -28.39 17.91 3.65
C ILE A 100 -28.12 18.34 5.10
N GLU A 101 -27.09 19.15 5.34
CA GLU A 101 -26.79 19.68 6.67
C GLU A 101 -27.94 20.55 7.20
N THR A 102 -28.56 21.37 6.35
CA THR A 102 -29.74 22.16 6.75
C THR A 102 -30.94 21.27 7.04
N GLU A 103 -31.25 20.30 6.18
CA GLU A 103 -32.36 19.35 6.38
C GLU A 103 -32.17 18.53 7.67
N LEU A 104 -30.95 18.08 7.94
CA LEU A 104 -30.65 17.32 9.15
C LEU A 104 -30.78 18.18 10.41
N SER A 105 -30.44 19.47 10.32
CA SER A 105 -30.62 20.41 11.42
C SER A 105 -32.10 20.66 11.75
N THR A 106 -32.94 20.82 10.72
CA THR A 106 -34.39 21.03 10.90
C THR A 106 -35.07 19.75 11.38
N GLU A 107 -34.66 18.58 10.86
CA GLU A 107 -35.17 17.29 11.31
C GLU A 107 -34.81 17.03 12.79
N ARG A 108 -33.60 17.38 13.23
CA ARG A 108 -33.21 17.29 14.64
C ARG A 108 -34.06 18.19 15.53
N GLN A 109 -34.33 19.43 15.11
CA GLN A 109 -35.19 20.35 15.85
C GLN A 109 -36.62 19.80 15.95
N ALA A 110 -37.21 19.39 14.82
CA ALA A 110 -38.55 18.80 14.80
C ALA A 110 -38.63 17.55 15.68
N ARG A 111 -37.59 16.72 15.69
CA ARG A 111 -37.51 15.55 16.57
C ARG A 111 -37.44 15.94 18.03
N THR A 112 -36.64 16.94 18.42
CA THR A 112 -36.58 17.40 19.81
C THR A 112 -37.92 17.97 20.27
N GLU A 113 -38.63 18.71 19.42
CA GLU A 113 -39.96 19.23 19.71
C GLU A 113 -40.98 18.10 19.89
N ALA A 114 -40.95 17.09 19.00
CA ALA A 114 -41.79 15.91 19.11
C ALA A 114 -41.49 15.10 20.39
N GLU A 115 -40.22 14.92 20.74
CA GLU A 115 -39.80 14.26 21.98
C GLU A 115 -40.30 15.04 23.22
N HIS A 116 -40.25 16.38 23.20
CA HIS A 116 -40.82 17.21 24.26
C HIS A 116 -42.34 17.08 24.37
N MET A 117 -43.07 17.06 23.24
CA MET A 117 -44.53 16.84 23.23
C MET A 117 -44.90 15.44 23.75
N ILE A 118 -44.14 14.41 23.38
CA ILE A 118 -44.35 13.05 23.90
C ILE A 118 -44.07 13.01 25.40
N ALA A 119 -43.00 13.65 25.86
CA ALA A 119 -42.66 13.73 27.27
C ALA A 119 -43.74 14.45 28.10
N SER A 120 -44.32 15.54 27.60
CA SER A 120 -45.40 16.27 28.29
C SER A 120 -46.68 15.44 28.40
N ILE A 121 -47.07 14.74 27.33
CA ILE A 121 -48.19 13.79 27.34
C ILE A 121 -47.94 12.66 28.34
N ARG A 122 -46.72 12.09 28.34
CA ARG A 122 -46.34 10.98 29.23
C ARG A 122 -46.26 11.37 30.70
N ALA A 123 -45.92 12.63 31.00
CA ALA A 123 -45.89 13.18 32.36
C ALA A 123 -47.29 13.51 32.92
N GLY A 124 -48.38 13.17 32.21
CA GLY A 124 -49.76 13.32 32.69
C GLY A 124 -50.38 14.68 32.40
N GLY A 125 -49.75 15.51 31.56
CA GLY A 125 -50.33 16.77 31.11
C GLY A 125 -51.23 16.57 29.90
N LEU A 126 -52.52 16.33 30.13
CA LEU A 126 -53.56 16.64 29.15
C LEU A 126 -53.82 18.15 29.21
N PRO A 127 -53.50 18.96 28.20
CA PRO A 127 -54.05 20.29 28.10
C PRO A 127 -55.50 20.16 27.61
N GLY A 128 -56.45 20.23 28.54
CA GLY A 128 -57.87 20.38 28.23
C GLY A 128 -58.78 19.28 28.77
N VAL A 129 -58.97 19.25 30.08
CA VAL A 129 -60.30 19.13 30.73
C VAL A 129 -60.32 20.13 31.87
#